data_AF-A0A846GVN0-F1
#
_entry.id   AF-A0A846GVN0-F1
#
_cell.length_a   1.000
_cell.length_b   1.000
_cell.length_c   1.000
_cell.angle_alpha   90.00
_cell.angle_beta   90.00
_cell.angle_gamma   90.00
#
_symmetry.space_group_name_H-M   'P 1'
#
loop_
_entity.id
_entity.type
_entity.pdbx_description
1 polymer ?
#
loop_
_entity_poly.entity_id
_entity_poly.type
_entity_poly.pdbx_seq_one_letter_code
_entity_poly.pdbx_strand_id
1 'polypeptide(L)'
;MRTDSLFYKIFQTLPGTLFELLGDNTQLAQNYTFKAIELKELAKRTDGVFLPKRDGDPIYFVEVQFQKDEDLYYRLMQEVFVYL
;
A
#
# COMPACT_ATOMS: atom_id res chain seq x y z
N MET A 1 -7.26 16.65 0.63
CA MET A 1 -6.17 15.67 0.86
C MET A 1 -4.95 16.10 0.03
N ARG A 2 -3.96 16.74 0.67
CA ARG A 2 -2.72 17.21 0.01
C ARG A 2 -1.48 16.46 0.51
N THR A 3 -1.66 15.56 1.48
CA THR A 3 -0.59 14.94 2.27
C THR A 3 -0.26 13.50 1.84
N ASP A 4 -1.18 12.80 1.17
CA ASP A 4 -0.97 11.41 0.68
C ASP A 4 0.10 11.34 -0.41
N SER A 5 0.26 12.43 -1.17
CA SER A 5 1.24 12.50 -2.25
C SER A 5 2.70 12.39 -1.77
N LEU A 6 2.99 12.72 -0.50
CA LEU A 6 4.35 12.62 0.04
C LEU A 6 4.73 11.16 0.29
N PHE A 7 3.89 10.40 1.00
CA PHE A 7 4.17 8.99 1.27
C PHE A 7 4.14 8.15 0.01
N TYR A 8 3.23 8.46 -0.91
CA TYR A 8 3.28 7.84 -2.24
C TYR A 8 4.63 8.04 -2.92
N LYS A 9 5.18 9.26 -2.91
CA LYS A 9 6.50 9.55 -3.48
C LYS A 9 7.63 8.86 -2.72
N ILE A 10 7.53 8.76 -1.39
CA ILE A 10 8.52 8.05 -0.57
C ILE A 10 8.56 6.58 -0.99
N PHE A 11 7.43 5.87 -0.98
CA PHE A 11 7.40 4.46 -1.37
C PHE A 11 7.71 4.23 -2.85
N GLN A 12 7.38 5.19 -3.72
CA GLN A 12 7.77 5.14 -5.13
C GLN A 12 9.29 5.28 -5.34
N THR A 13 9.95 6.12 -4.54
CA THR A 13 11.40 6.39 -4.67
C THR A 13 12.24 5.39 -3.86
N LEU A 14 11.72 4.97 -2.70
CA LEU A 14 12.37 4.12 -1.70
C LEU A 14 11.39 3.01 -1.27
N PRO A 15 11.10 2.04 -2.13
CA PRO A 15 10.16 0.96 -1.81
C PRO A 15 10.64 0.05 -0.67
N GLY A 16 11.96 0.03 -0.42
CA GLY A 16 12.58 -0.70 0.70
C GLY A 16 12.12 -0.24 2.09
N THR A 17 11.68 1.02 2.21
CA THR A 17 11.26 1.61 3.49
C THR A 17 10.09 0.86 4.13
N LEU A 18 9.18 0.28 3.33
CA LEU A 18 8.10 -0.55 3.88
C LEU A 18 8.67 -1.75 4.63
N PHE A 19 9.58 -2.49 4.00
CA PHE A 19 10.17 -3.70 4.60
C PHE A 19 11.04 -3.35 5.81
N GLU A 20 11.73 -2.22 5.78
CA GLU A 20 12.45 -1.69 6.94
C GLU A 20 11.51 -1.46 8.14
N LEU A 21 10.34 -0.85 7.91
CA LEU A 21 9.33 -0.61 8.94
C LEU A 21 8.72 -1.91 9.49
N LEU A 22 8.66 -2.96 8.66
CA LEU A 22 8.22 -4.29 9.06
C LEU A 22 9.31 -5.09 9.81
N GLY A 23 10.55 -4.57 9.88
CA GLY A 23 11.70 -5.26 10.47
C GLY A 23 12.35 -6.30 9.54
N ASP A 24 12.04 -6.25 8.25
CA ASP A 24 12.52 -7.14 7.22
C ASP A 24 13.69 -6.55 6.40
N ASN A 25 14.28 -7.38 5.53
CA ASN A 25 15.33 -6.94 4.63
C ASN A 25 14.76 -6.02 3.53
N THR A 26 15.30 -4.80 3.40
CA THR A 26 14.92 -3.81 2.39
C THR A 26 15.08 -4.30 0.95
N GLN A 27 15.93 -5.29 0.70
CA GLN A 27 16.10 -5.91 -0.61
C GLN A 27 14.85 -6.64 -1.10
N LEU A 28 13.94 -7.04 -0.18
CA LEU A 28 12.67 -7.65 -0.57
C LEU A 28 11.87 -6.76 -1.51
N ALA A 29 11.98 -5.44 -1.39
CA ALA A 29 11.32 -4.49 -2.29
C ALA A 29 11.63 -4.71 -3.78
N GLN A 30 12.78 -5.31 -4.12
CA GLN A 30 13.12 -5.65 -5.51
C GLN A 30 12.17 -6.69 -6.11
N ASN A 31 11.53 -7.51 -5.27
CA ASN A 31 10.55 -8.52 -5.65
C ASN A 31 9.15 -7.95 -5.82
N TYR A 32 8.95 -6.65 -5.57
CA TYR A 32 7.65 -6.01 -5.59
C TYR A 32 7.58 -4.86 -6.61
N THR A 33 6.35 -4.54 -7.02
CA THR A 33 6.02 -3.36 -7.81
C THR A 33 5.03 -2.51 -7.03
N PHE A 34 5.43 -1.30 -6.68
CA PHE A 34 4.58 -0.35 -5.97
C PHE A 34 3.65 0.41 -6.94
N LYS A 35 2.34 0.37 -6.69
CA LYS A 35 1.30 1.07 -7.48
C LYS A 35 0.16 1.52 -6.58
N ALA A 36 -0.46 2.66 -6.92
CA ALA A 36 -1.78 3.00 -6.38
C ALA A 36 -2.86 2.53 -7.35
N ILE A 37 -3.72 1.62 -6.88
CA ILE A 37 -4.74 0.93 -7.66
C ILE A 37 -6.09 1.63 -7.47
N GLU A 38 -6.80 1.86 -8.57
CA GLU A 38 -8.17 2.38 -8.55
C GLU A 38 -9.17 1.23 -8.41
N LEU A 39 -9.91 1.23 -7.31
CA LEU A 39 -10.98 0.28 -7.02
C LEU A 39 -12.30 0.91 -7.45
N LYS A 40 -12.76 0.52 -8.64
CA LYS A 40 -13.94 1.11 -9.30
C LYS A 40 -15.21 0.92 -8.48
N GLU A 41 -15.39 -0.24 -7.83
CA GLU A 41 -16.58 -0.53 -7.02
C GLU A 41 -16.70 0.40 -5.80
N LEU A 42 -15.56 0.82 -5.23
CA LEU A 42 -15.51 1.76 -4.12
C LEU A 42 -15.39 3.22 -4.57
N ALA A 43 -15.28 3.46 -5.89
CA ALA A 43 -14.94 4.75 -6.49
C ALA A 43 -13.75 5.45 -5.79
N LYS A 44 -12.79 4.64 -5.30
CA LYS A 44 -11.66 5.09 -4.48
C LYS A 44 -10.35 4.58 -5.07
N ARG A 45 -9.29 5.36 -4.89
CA ARG A 45 -7.92 4.95 -5.16
C ARG A 45 -7.24 4.61 -3.84
N THR A 46 -6.58 3.46 -3.80
CA THR A 46 -5.72 3.03 -2.68
C THR A 46 -4.52 3.96 -2.56
N ASP A 47 -4.03 4.19 -1.33
CA ASP A 47 -2.82 4.97 -1.11
C ASP A 47 -1.58 4.29 -1.70
N GLY A 48 -1.49 2.96 -1.58
CA GLY A 48 -0.43 2.20 -2.22
C GLY A 48 -0.55 0.68 -2.02
N VAL A 49 -0.15 -0.07 -3.04
CA VAL A 49 -0.13 -1.53 -3.03
C VAL A 49 1.22 -2.01 -3.57
N PHE A 50 1.86 -2.91 -2.85
CA PHE A 50 3.04 -3.64 -3.32
C PHE A 50 2.60 -4.97 -3.88
N LEU A 51 2.65 -5.07 -5.21
CA LEU A 51 2.31 -6.29 -5.93
C LEU A 51 3.57 -7.15 -6.11
N PRO A 52 3.53 -8.43 -5.71
CA PRO A 52 4.66 -9.32 -5.90
C PRO A 52 4.90 -9.55 -7.39
N LYS A 53 6.17 -9.69 -7.78
CA LYS A 53 6.57 -10.09 -9.13
C LYS A 53 6.53 -11.61 -9.33
N ARG A 54 6.53 -12.36 -8.22
CA ARG A 54 6.48 -13.82 -8.20
C ARG A 54 5.16 -14.28 -7.63
N ASP A 55 4.52 -15.24 -8.29
CA ASP A 55 3.30 -15.86 -7.78
C ASP A 55 3.57 -16.57 -6.44
N GLY A 56 2.64 -16.41 -5.50
CA GLY A 56 2.70 -17.02 -4.16
C GLY A 56 3.31 -16.14 -3.07
N ASP A 57 3.93 -15.01 -3.41
CA ASP A 57 4.37 -14.02 -2.42
C ASP A 57 3.19 -13.15 -1.97
N PRO A 58 3.18 -12.61 -0.73
CA PRO A 58 2.06 -11.83 -0.20
C PRO A 58 1.94 -10.47 -0.89
N ILE A 59 0.72 -9.96 -1.06
CA ILE A 59 0.45 -8.58 -1.49
C ILE A 59 0.41 -7.70 -0.25
N TYR A 60 1.09 -6.55 -0.26
CA TYR A 60 1.01 -5.58 0.82
C TYR A 60 0.14 -4.39 0.43
N PHE A 61 -0.92 -4.15 1.19
CA PHE A 61 -1.73 -2.94 1.11
C PHE A 61 -1.20 -1.94 2.14
N VAL A 62 -1.03 -0.69 1.72
CA VAL A 62 -0.52 0.40 2.55
C VAL A 62 -1.51 1.54 2.48
N GLU A 63 -2.08 1.89 3.64
CA GLU A 63 -2.95 3.06 3.82
C GLU A 63 -2.30 3.97 4.87
N VAL A 64 -2.15 5.26 4.56
CA VAL A 64 -1.44 6.20 5.43
C VAL A 64 -2.45 7.12 6.10
N GLN A 65 -2.42 7.12 7.44
CA GLN A 65 -3.35 7.91 8.24
C GLN A 65 -2.62 9.04 8.98
N PHE A 66 -3.02 10.28 8.72
CA PHE A 66 -2.48 11.47 9.43
C PHE A 66 -3.32 11.91 10.63
N GLN A 67 -4.62 11.59 10.62
CA GLN A 67 -5.56 11.89 11.71
C GLN A 67 -6.28 10.61 12.09
N LYS A 68 -6.54 10.43 13.39
CA LYS A 68 -7.26 9.25 13.85
C LYS A 68 -8.60 9.11 13.11
N ASP A 69 -8.77 7.97 12.49
CA ASP A 69 -9.98 7.54 11.80
C ASP A 69 -10.34 6.15 12.31
N GLU A 70 -11.48 6.05 12.99
CA GLU A 70 -11.97 4.81 13.59
C GLU A 70 -12.36 3.78 12.51
N ASP A 71 -12.68 4.24 11.30
CA ASP A 71 -13.11 3.39 10.18
C ASP A 71 -11.94 2.93 9.29
N LEU A 72 -10.69 3.29 9.62
CA LEU A 72 -9.50 2.96 8.81
C LEU A 72 -9.44 1.47 8.48
N TYR A 73 -9.53 0.61 9.49
CA TYR A 73 -9.43 -0.84 9.30
C TYR A 73 -10.60 -1.37 8.50
N TYR A 74 -11.81 -0.85 8.73
CA TYR A 74 -13.00 -1.25 7.98
C TYR A 74 -12.82 -0.95 6.49
N ARG A 75 -12.38 0.27 6.15
CA ARG A 75 -12.12 0.66 4.76
C ARG A 75 -10.98 -0.12 4.13
N LEU A 76 -9.86 -0.31 4.85
CA LEU A 76 -8.74 -1.11 4.35
C LEU A 76 -9.19 -2.54 4.03
N MET A 77 -9.98 -3.17 4.91
CA MET A 77 -10.50 -4.50 4.65
C MET A 77 -11.42 -4.53 3.43
N GLN A 78 -12.31 -3.54 3.26
CA GLN A 78 -13.13 -3.42 2.05
C GLN A 78 -12.28 -3.33 0.79
N GLU A 79 -11.21 -2.53 0.82
CA GLU A 79 -10.29 -2.39 -0.31
C GLU A 79 -9.58 -3.70 -0.65
N VAL A 80 -9.12 -4.43 0.37
CA VAL A 80 -8.51 -5.75 0.20
C VAL A 80 -9.50 -6.73 -0.43
N PHE A 81 -10.74 -6.81 0.08
CA PHE A 81 -11.75 -7.74 -0.43
C PHE A 81 -12.28 -7.38 -1.82
N VAL A 82 -12.30 -6.10 -2.19
CA VAL A 82 -12.68 -5.66 -3.55
C VAL A 82 -11.54 -5.90 -4.55
N TYR A 83 -10.30 -5.89 -4.09
CA TYR A 83 -9.15 -6.17 -4.95
C TYR A 83 -8.96 -7.66 -5.25
N LEU A 84 -9.21 -8.53 -4.27
CA LEU A 84 -9.06 -9.99 -4.37
C LEU A 84 -10.22 -10.65 -5.12
#